data_AF-A0A919D4P6-F1
#
_entry.id   AF-A0A919D4P6-F1
#
_cell.length_a   1.000
_cell.length_b   1.000
_cell.length_c   1.000
_cell.angle_alpha   90.00
_cell.angle_beta   90.00
_cell.angle_gamma   90.00
#
_symmetry.space_group_name_H-M   'P 1'
#
loop_
_entity.id
_entity.type
_entity.pdbx_description
1 polymer ?
#
loop_
_entity_poly.entity_id
_entity_poly.type
_entity_poly.pdbx_seq_one_letter_code
_entity_poly.pdbx_strand_id
1 'polypeptide(L)' 'MTGWETAVLTGGPANGLRIKVSDRPRVIQVTRPCPVEAAPPDGVRAEAVYLYRRDYTVTTEPLRYGFDIASP' A
#
# COMPACT_ATOMS: atom_id res chain seq x y z
N MET A 1 -0.59 -16.25 -18.80
CA MET A 1 -1.42 -16.33 -17.58
C MET A 1 -1.02 -15.17 -16.70
N THR A 2 -1.90 -14.19 -16.50
CA THR A 2 -1.74 -13.19 -15.44
C THR A 2 -2.06 -13.87 -14.12
N GLY A 3 -1.08 -14.62 -13.62
CA GLY A 3 -1.20 -15.34 -12.35
C GLY A 3 -1.20 -14.34 -11.19
N TRP A 4 -1.87 -14.72 -10.11
CA TRP A 4 -1.73 -14.01 -8.85
C TRP A 4 -0.33 -14.19 -8.31
N GLU A 5 0.40 -13.11 -8.08
CA GLU A 5 1.77 -13.14 -7.57
C GLU A 5 1.84 -12.61 -6.14
N THR A 6 2.71 -13.22 -5.35
CA THR A 6 2.97 -12.78 -3.98
C THR A 6 3.77 -11.48 -4.00
N ALA A 7 3.36 -10.50 -3.22
CA ALA A 7 4.07 -9.24 -3.04
C ALA A 7 4.27 -8.92 -1.55
N VAL A 8 5.38 -8.25 -1.24
CA VAL A 8 5.72 -7.78 0.11
C VAL A 8 5.89 -6.26 0.09
N LEU A 9 5.22 -5.58 1.00
CA LEU A 9 5.41 -4.16 1.25
C LEU A 9 6.59 -3.95 2.20
N THR A 10 7.51 -3.06 1.85
CA THR A 10 8.71 -2.78 2.65
C THR A 10 8.80 -1.30 3.03
N GLY A 11 9.12 -1.03 4.29
CA GLY A 11 9.12 0.30 4.88
C GLY A 11 7.73 0.81 5.23
N GLY A 12 7.67 1.98 5.86
CA GLY A 12 6.43 2.65 6.23
C GLY A 12 5.51 1.83 7.16
N PRO A 13 4.24 2.23 7.31
CA PRO A 13 3.32 1.64 8.28
C PRO A 13 2.85 0.22 7.97
N ALA A 14 2.95 -0.22 6.72
CA ALA A 14 2.57 -1.58 6.28
C ALA A 14 3.79 -2.48 6.04
N ASN A 15 4.93 -2.20 6.66
CA ASN A 15 6.15 -2.99 6.49
C ASN A 15 5.92 -4.47 6.82
N GLY A 16 6.32 -5.36 5.91
CA GLY A 16 6.19 -6.80 6.04
C GLY A 16 4.84 -7.36 5.59
N LEU A 17 3.87 -6.52 5.24
CA LEU A 17 2.57 -6.96 4.74
C LEU A 17 2.74 -7.80 3.47
N ARG A 18 2.17 -9.01 3.46
CA ARG A 18 2.18 -9.94 2.33
C ARG A 18 0.79 -9.96 1.69
N ILE A 19 0.73 -9.75 0.38
CA ILE A 19 -0.52 -9.72 -0.40
C ILE A 19 -0.37 -10.48 -1.72
N LYS A 20 -1.49 -10.74 -2.38
CA LYS A 20 -1.52 -11.23 -3.77
C LYS A 20 -1.90 -10.08 -4.69
N VAL A 21 -1.18 -9.93 -5.79
CA VAL A 21 -1.44 -8.92 -6.83
C VAL A 21 -1.61 -9.59 -8.19
N SER A 22 -2.55 -9.10 -8.99
CA SER A 22 -2.64 -9.42 -10.42
C SER A 22 -1.92 -8.34 -11.23
N ASP A 23 -1.38 -8.68 -12.39
CA ASP A 23 -0.87 -7.72 -13.39
C ASP A 23 0.30 -6.82 -12.94
N ARG A 24 0.91 -7.11 -11.78
CA ARG A 24 2.07 -6.39 -11.22
C ARG A 24 1.87 -4.86 -11.23
N PRO A 25 0.89 -4.32 -10.48
CA PRO A 25 0.59 -2.89 -10.48
C PRO A 25 1.85 -2.08 -10.16
N ARG A 26 1.92 -0.85 -10.68
CA ARG A 26 3.08 0.02 -10.39
C ARG A 26 3.07 0.56 -8.97
N VAL A 27 1.87 0.75 -8.42
CA VAL A 27 1.63 1.38 -7.11
C VAL A 27 0.56 0.58 -6.39
N ILE A 28 0.73 0.45 -5.07
CA ILE A 28 -0.26 -0.08 -4.15
C ILE A 28 -0.60 1.01 -3.15
N GLN A 29 -1.89 1.26 -2.96
CA GLN A 29 -2.41 2.16 -1.95
C GLN A 29 -2.83 1.34 -0.72
N VAL A 30 -2.27 1.68 0.44
CA VAL A 30 -2.71 1.16 1.74
C VAL A 30 -3.39 2.27 2.49
N THR A 31 -4.59 2.01 3.01
CA THR A 31 -5.27 2.96 3.89
C THR A 31 -5.33 2.44 5.32
N ARG A 32 -5.29 3.36 6.28
CA ARG A 32 -5.41 3.06 7.71
C ARG A 32 -6.42 4.03 8.34
N PRO A 33 -7.45 3.55 9.05
CA PRO A 33 -8.38 4.42 9.74
C PRO A 33 -7.66 5.34 10.74
N CYS A 34 -8.00 6.62 10.73
CA CYS A 34 -7.60 7.59 11.73
C CYS A 34 -8.77 7.82 12.68
N PRO A 35 -8.65 7.53 13.99
CA PRO A 35 -9.68 7.86 14.96
C PRO A 35 -9.97 9.37 14.93
N VAL A 36 -11.24 9.73 14.78
CA VAL A 36 -11.69 11.12 14.79
C VAL A 36 -12.09 11.48 16.22
N GLU A 37 -11.41 12.46 16.81
CA GLU A 37 -11.65 12.89 18.19
C GLU A 37 -12.89 13.81 18.31
N ALA A 38 -13.11 14.67 17.31
CA ALA A 38 -14.29 15.51 17.20
C ALA A 38 -14.64 15.68 15.71
N ALA A 39 -15.93 15.53 15.38
CA ALA A 39 -16.43 15.63 14.01
C ALA A 39 -17.46 16.77 13.88
N PRO A 40 -17.55 17.45 12.73
CA PRO A 40 -18.67 18.33 12.40
C PRO A 40 -20.01 17.59 12.40
N PRO A 41 -21.15 18.31 12.46
CA PRO A 41 -22.50 17.71 12.51
C PRO A 41 -22.81 16.74 11.36
N ASP A 42 -22.19 16.95 10.20
CA ASP A 42 -22.42 16.14 9.00
C ASP A 42 -21.61 14.84 8.98
N GLY A 43 -20.76 14.60 9.98
CA GLY A 43 -19.95 13.39 10.13
C GLY A 43 -18.83 13.26 9.10
N VAL A 44 -17.59 13.12 9.56
CA VAL A 44 -16.41 12.93 8.69
C VAL A 44 -15.65 11.67 9.06
N ARG A 45 -15.05 11.01 8.07
CA ARG A 45 -14.10 9.90 8.26
C ARG A 45 -12.71 10.37 7.84
N ALA A 46 -11.71 10.01 8.62
CA ALA A 46 -10.30 10.21 8.28
C ALA A 46 -9.62 8.86 8.02
N GLU A 47 -8.83 8.80 6.94
CA GLU A 47 -7.93 7.69 6.65
C GLU A 47 -6.56 8.25 6.28
N ALA A 48 -5.50 7.64 6.81
CA ALA A 48 -4.17 7.85 6.30
C ALA A 48 -3.99 7.01 5.03
N VAL A 49 -3.41 7.60 3.99
CA VAL A 49 -3.14 6.94 2.71
C VAL A 49 -1.63 6.81 2.56
N TYR A 50 -1.15 5.60 2.28
CA TYR A 50 0.27 5.30 2.09
C TYR A 50 0.47 4.63 0.74
N LEU A 51 1.35 5.18 -0.08
CA LEU A 51 1.67 4.64 -1.39
C LEU A 51 2.93 3.78 -1.33
N TYR A 52 2.89 2.65 -2.01
CA TYR A 52 3.99 1.70 -2.13
C TYR A 52 4.28 1.45 -3.60
N ARG A 53 5.50 1.76 -4.06
CA ARG A 53 5.91 1.62 -5.46
C ARG A 53 6.61 0.30 -5.70
N ARG A 54 6.31 -0.33 -6.84
CA ARG A 54 6.97 -1.57 -7.25
C ARG A 54 8.47 -1.33 -7.45
N ASP A 55 9.28 -2.22 -6.89
CA ASP A 55 10.69 -2.32 -7.21
C ASP A 55 10.84 -3.12 -8.51
N TYR A 56 11.26 -2.45 -9.58
CA TYR A 56 11.45 -3.07 -10.89
C TYR A 56 12.71 -3.93 -11.00
N THR A 57 13.63 -3.83 -10.02
CA THR A 57 14.80 -4.72 -9.96
C THR A 57 14.41 -6.14 -9.51
N VAL A 58 13.26 -6.30 -8.85
CA VAL A 58 12.70 -7.60 -8.45
C VAL A 58 11.73 -8.10 -9.53
N THR A 59 12.17 -9.15 -10.24
CA THR A 59 11.44 -9.70 -11.41
C THR A 59 10.67 -10.99 -11.10
N THR A 60 10.94 -11.63 -9.97
CA THR A 60 10.35 -12.90 -9.52
C THR A 60 9.62 -12.75 -8.18
N GLU A 61 8.77 -13.73 -7.86
CA GLU A 61 8.08 -13.76 -6.57
C GLU A 61 9.04 -14.03 -5.37
N PRO A 62 8.81 -13.39 -4.21
CA PRO A 62 7.80 -12.36 -3.99
C PRO A 62 8.23 -11.00 -4.55
N LEU A 63 7.32 -10.32 -5.25
CA LEU A 63 7.52 -8.95 -5.71
C LEU A 63 7.72 -8.03 -4.50
N ARG A 64 8.48 -6.95 -4.68
CA ARG A 64 8.73 -5.96 -3.62
C ARG A 64 8.10 -4.63 -3.98
N TYR A 65 7.44 -4.01 -3.00
CA TYR A 65 6.95 -2.65 -3.12
C TYR A 65 7.49 -1.82 -1.95
N GLY A 66 8.20 -0.74 -2.26
CA GLY A 66 8.80 0.16 -1.27
C GLY A 66 7.87 1.31 -0.92
N PHE A 67 7.83 1.69 0.36
CA PHE A 67 7.12 2.88 0.81
C PHE A 67 7.62 4.14 0.10
N ASP A 68 6.70 4.90 -0.49
CA ASP A 68 7.00 6.16 -1.15
C ASP A 68 6.83 7.33 -0.18
N ILE A 69 7.94 7.73 0.43
CA ILE A 69 7.99 8.87 1.36
C ILE A 69 7.75 10.22 0.67
N ALA A 70 7.90 10.29 -0.66
CA ALA A 70 7.78 11.51 -1.43
C ALA A 70 6.37 11.71 -2.00
N SER A 71 5.46 10.74 -1.82
CA SER A 71 4.06 10.91 -2.20
C SER A 71 3.32 11.78 -1.19
N PRO A 72 2.59 12.81 -1.64
CA PRO A 72 1.86 13.74 -0.78
C PRO A 72 0.68 13.10 -0.04
#